data_AF-A0AAW6RJ73-F1
#
_entry.id   AF-A0AAW6RJ73-F1
#
_cell.length_a   1.000
_cell.length_b   1.000
_cell.length_c   1.000
_cell.angle_alpha   90.00
_cell.angle_beta   90.00
_cell.angle_gamma   90.00
#
_symmetry.space_group_name_H-M   'P 1'
#
loop_
_entity.id
_entity.type
_entity.pdbx_description
1 polymer ?
#
loop_
_entity_poly.entity_id
_entity_poly.type
_entity_poly.pdbx_seq_one_letter_code
_entity_poly.pdbx_strand_id
1 'polypeptide(L)'
;MNTHLVTQAATIERDETTGDLLVRYVDLSSCRLEDSELLTGLEIFDQSGSRTLLTQLKESSSPLDESIQVFLKTWAARALGMEVPVTDELEPPTTTGEVSLALAPALVLRKRGAFALVEYYNQMISQAEEVSAKTPLGLAQLVTAIEADERVAWLESTGATAPSELAEDPLFPLPANAEQSKIIERLGGDSGVVVEGPPGTGKTHTIANLMSALLARGQRVLVTSEKSQALQVLRDKLPADMQELCVSITDLARGGSQELNRSVATIAERKTSFIPEASERTIADLTDKREQALARRSTILESIRALRESETYQHPEVAPGYSGTLAAIVRRLEEQRERLAWLPGPLYDAEPPLAPAEFRELVRLLELQTPEHGTRAEQMLPALDTLLPSADRMTSLFDAVHRPRLELPAQTQDLVDIIESVDSGTAEQVLLQCGTLREAVDIVRALPMDYQQLANRVLAGEIDHLWARVPELDTNVQDATRCDRAVGSAAVDAPGVSRRALQTIEAWLARLQDGAEWKGRFRRSAEQKAYDELELG
;
A
#
# COMPACT_ATOMS: atom_id res chain seq x y z
N MET A 1 41.02 48.70 9.48
CA MET A 1 41.01 47.29 9.04
C MET A 1 40.03 47.23 7.89
N ASN A 2 40.44 46.82 6.70
CA ASN A 2 39.55 46.79 5.53
C ASN A 2 38.95 45.39 5.46
N THR A 3 37.63 45.28 5.64
CA THR A 3 36.96 43.99 5.62
C THR A 3 35.56 44.10 5.01
N HIS A 4 35.10 43.03 4.38
CA HIS A 4 33.78 42.95 3.76
C HIS A 4 32.74 42.55 4.81
N LEU A 5 31.67 43.35 4.91
CA LEU A 5 30.59 43.14 5.87
C LEU A 5 29.49 42.22 5.32
N VAL A 6 29.17 42.33 4.04
CA VAL A 6 28.13 41.52 3.38
C VAL A 6 28.80 40.50 2.49
N THR A 7 28.46 39.22 2.67
CA THR A 7 29.03 38.10 1.92
C THR A 7 27.93 37.22 1.34
N GLN A 8 28.19 36.62 0.18
CA GLN A 8 27.34 35.57 -0.38
C GLN A 8 28.21 34.52 -1.05
N ALA A 9 27.82 33.26 -0.94
CA ALA A 9 28.59 32.15 -1.49
C ALA A 9 28.50 32.15 -3.03
N ALA A 10 29.65 32.00 -3.68
CA ALA A 10 29.75 31.89 -5.13
C ALA A 10 30.61 30.68 -5.55
N THR A 11 30.26 30.06 -6.67
CA THR A 11 31.06 29.06 -7.37
C THR A 11 31.80 29.69 -8.54
N ILE A 12 32.94 29.09 -8.88
CA ILE A 12 33.69 29.44 -10.08
C ILE A 12 33.65 28.21 -10.99
N GLU A 13 32.99 28.37 -12.13
CA GLU A 13 32.89 27.36 -13.18
C GLU A 13 33.73 27.81 -14.37
N ARG A 14 34.25 26.87 -15.16
CA ARG A 14 34.93 27.19 -16.41
C ARG A 14 33.98 26.85 -17.55
N ASP A 15 33.68 27.83 -18.39
CA ASP A 15 32.95 27.59 -19.63
C ASP A 15 33.82 26.72 -20.56
N GLU A 16 33.32 25.54 -20.93
CA GLU A 16 34.07 24.60 -21.75
C GLU A 16 34.23 25.06 -23.20
N THR A 17 33.35 25.97 -23.66
CA THR A 17 33.34 26.47 -25.03
C THR A 17 34.19 27.73 -25.21
N THR A 18 34.12 28.68 -24.26
CA THR A 18 34.89 29.93 -24.34
C THR A 18 36.20 29.86 -23.55
N GLY A 19 36.30 28.95 -22.59
CA GLY A 19 37.41 28.84 -21.66
C GLY A 19 37.36 29.85 -20.50
N ASP A 20 36.35 30.71 -20.45
CA ASP A 20 36.18 31.76 -19.44
C ASP A 20 35.85 31.19 -18.06
N LEU A 21 36.23 31.91 -17.01
CA LEU A 21 35.81 31.60 -15.65
C LEU A 21 34.51 32.36 -15.34
N LEU A 22 33.42 31.62 -15.20
CA LEU A 22 32.11 32.12 -14.81
C LEU A 22 31.97 32.05 -13.30
N VAL A 23 31.73 33.20 -12.67
CA VAL A 23 31.38 33.26 -11.25
C VAL A 23 29.87 33.30 -11.13
N ARG A 24 29.30 32.30 -10.45
CA ARG A 24 27.85 32.19 -10.21
C ARG A 24 27.58 32.18 -8.72
N TYR A 25 26.49 32.80 -8.28
CA TYR A 25 26.03 32.58 -6.91
C TYR A 25 25.63 31.12 -6.74
N VAL A 26 25.91 30.55 -5.56
CA VAL A 26 25.43 29.21 -5.22
C VAL A 26 23.90 29.25 -5.18
N ASP A 27 23.24 28.32 -5.85
CA ASP A 27 21.77 28.21 -5.81
C ASP A 27 21.26 28.14 -4.36
N LEU A 28 20.20 28.89 -4.05
CA LEU A 28 19.62 29.04 -2.69
C LEU A 28 20.55 29.69 -1.64
N SER A 29 21.69 30.25 -2.03
CA SER A 29 22.48 31.10 -1.14
C SER A 29 21.81 32.47 -0.97
N SER A 30 21.96 33.05 0.23
CA SER A 30 21.49 34.39 0.55
C SER A 30 22.62 35.24 1.11
N CYS A 31 22.44 36.56 1.05
CA CYS A 31 23.35 37.52 1.66
C CYS A 31 23.47 37.28 3.17
N ARG A 32 24.70 37.29 3.67
CA ARG A 32 25.05 37.17 5.09
C ARG A 32 25.76 38.41 5.56
N LEU A 33 25.60 38.71 6.84
CA LEU A 33 26.30 39.79 7.53
C LEU A 33 27.38 39.19 8.43
N GLU A 34 28.62 39.62 8.25
CA GLU A 34 29.81 39.12 8.96
C GLU A 34 30.24 40.04 10.12
N ASP A 35 29.41 41.03 10.48
CA ASP A 35 29.76 42.07 11.45
C ASP A 35 30.15 41.54 12.84
N SER A 36 29.45 40.51 13.31
CA SER A 36 29.67 39.91 14.61
C SER A 36 31.03 39.21 14.68
N GLU A 37 31.50 38.59 13.60
CA GLU A 37 32.83 37.96 13.60
C GLU A 37 33.95 39.00 13.54
N LEU A 38 33.68 40.15 12.94
CA LEU A 38 34.68 41.16 12.61
C LEU A 38 34.83 42.25 13.67
N LEU A 39 33.73 42.63 14.31
CA LEU A 39 33.63 43.83 15.15
C LEU A 39 33.35 43.51 16.63
N THR A 40 33.12 42.24 16.98
CA THR A 40 32.99 41.83 18.38
C THR A 40 34.24 42.19 19.17
N GLY A 41 34.06 42.93 20.26
CA GLY A 41 35.14 43.44 21.10
C GLY A 41 35.50 44.92 20.87
N LEU A 42 34.89 45.58 19.88
CA LEU A 42 34.96 47.05 19.74
C LEU A 42 33.87 47.71 20.60
N GLU A 43 34.23 48.73 21.37
CA GLU A 43 33.29 49.46 22.25
C GLU A 43 32.12 50.11 21.50
N ILE A 44 32.32 50.41 20.22
CA ILE A 44 31.34 51.08 19.36
C ILE A 44 30.32 50.13 18.74
N PHE A 45 30.50 48.81 18.84
CA PHE A 45 29.66 47.83 18.14
C PHE A 45 28.56 47.25 19.04
N ASP A 46 27.30 47.50 18.68
CA ASP A 46 26.11 46.91 19.28
C ASP A 46 25.50 45.83 18.37
N GLN A 47 25.72 44.57 18.75
CA GLN A 47 25.20 43.41 18.04
C GLN A 47 23.66 43.37 17.98
N SER A 48 22.96 43.96 18.95
CA SER A 48 21.49 43.94 18.97
C SER A 48 20.90 44.78 17.83
N GLY A 49 21.54 45.89 17.48
CA GLY A 49 21.19 46.74 16.35
C GLY A 49 21.19 45.99 15.03
N SER A 50 22.23 45.18 14.78
CA SER A 50 22.38 44.36 13.58
C SER A 50 21.31 43.29 13.42
N ARG A 51 20.92 42.62 14.53
CA ARG A 51 19.93 41.52 14.50
C ARG A 51 18.58 41.98 13.97
N THR A 52 18.21 43.24 14.21
CA THR A 52 16.94 43.81 13.72
C THR A 52 16.90 44.01 12.20
N LEU A 53 18.06 44.06 11.54
CA LEU A 53 18.20 44.34 10.11
C LEU A 53 18.44 43.09 9.26
N LEU A 54 18.68 41.92 9.88
CA LEU A 54 18.94 40.67 9.17
C LEU A 54 17.80 40.27 8.23
N THR A 55 16.56 40.60 8.55
CA THR A 55 15.40 40.33 7.68
C THR A 55 15.47 41.15 6.40
N GLN A 56 15.87 42.42 6.48
CA GLN A 56 16.03 43.31 5.32
C GLN A 56 17.18 42.85 4.41
N LEU A 57 18.27 42.32 4.99
CA LEU A 57 19.35 41.76 4.19
C LEU A 57 18.93 40.52 3.41
N LYS A 58 18.04 39.69 3.98
CA LYS A 58 17.51 38.48 3.31
C LYS A 58 16.60 38.80 2.12
N GLU A 59 16.03 40.00 2.05
CA GLU A 59 15.24 40.46 0.90
C GLU A 59 16.12 40.85 -0.29
N SER A 60 17.41 41.07 -0.08
CA SER A 60 18.37 41.35 -1.15
C SER A 60 18.81 40.05 -1.82
N SER A 61 18.74 40.01 -3.15
CA SER A 61 19.07 38.84 -3.96
C SER A 61 20.58 38.66 -4.14
N SER A 62 21.34 39.76 -4.08
CA SER A 62 22.78 39.80 -4.27
C SER A 62 23.44 40.87 -3.40
N PRO A 63 24.73 40.72 -3.02
CA PRO A 63 25.50 41.78 -2.35
C PRO A 63 25.79 42.97 -3.27
N LEU A 64 25.48 42.84 -4.57
CA LEU A 64 25.61 43.88 -5.59
C LEU A 64 24.31 44.66 -5.81
N ASP A 65 23.22 44.29 -5.14
CA ASP A 65 21.94 44.98 -5.30
C ASP A 65 22.02 46.42 -4.74
N GLU A 66 21.32 47.36 -5.37
CA GLU A 66 21.24 48.76 -4.92
C GLU A 66 20.68 48.88 -3.48
N SER A 67 19.89 47.91 -3.03
CA SER A 67 19.35 47.83 -1.67
C SER A 67 20.44 47.69 -0.60
N ILE A 68 21.61 47.14 -0.94
CA ILE A 68 22.73 46.93 -0.01
C ILE A 68 23.30 48.26 0.48
N GLN A 69 23.30 49.30 -0.37
CA GLN A 69 23.75 50.63 0.03
C GLN A 69 22.88 51.19 1.17
N VAL A 70 21.57 51.08 1.01
CA VAL A 70 20.58 51.55 1.99
C VAL A 70 20.69 50.73 3.27
N PHE A 71 20.89 49.42 3.13
CA PHE A 71 21.14 48.52 4.25
C PHE A 71 22.40 48.94 5.03
N LEU A 72 23.53 49.18 4.38
CA LEU A 72 24.79 49.57 5.03
C LEU A 72 24.67 50.89 5.80
N LYS A 73 23.97 51.90 5.26
CA LYS A 73 23.68 53.16 5.95
C LYS A 73 22.87 52.92 7.23
N THR A 74 21.82 52.11 7.12
CA THR A 74 20.93 51.77 8.24
C THR A 74 21.65 50.94 9.30
N TRP A 75 22.50 50.00 8.85
CA TRP A 75 23.34 49.17 9.71
C TRP A 75 24.34 50.03 10.49
N ALA A 76 25.06 50.94 9.85
CA ALA A 76 26.02 51.81 10.53
C ALA A 76 25.35 52.62 11.67
N ALA A 77 24.19 53.23 11.38
CA ALA A 77 23.47 54.02 12.36
C ALA A 77 23.00 53.20 13.57
N ARG A 78 22.59 51.94 13.36
CA ARG A 78 22.04 51.08 14.43
C ARG A 78 23.07 50.23 15.16
N ALA A 79 24.05 49.70 14.43
CA ALA A 79 25.05 48.78 14.96
C ALA A 79 26.31 49.49 15.45
N LEU A 80 26.63 50.67 14.91
CA LEU A 80 27.78 51.47 15.36
C LEU A 80 27.39 52.73 16.13
N GLY A 81 26.09 53.05 16.18
CA GLY A 81 25.58 54.26 16.84
C GLY A 81 26.08 55.57 16.21
N MET A 82 26.60 55.53 14.99
CA MET A 82 27.18 56.68 14.28
C MET A 82 26.75 56.70 12.82
N GLU A 83 26.62 57.90 12.26
CA GLU A 83 26.42 58.06 10.81
C GLU A 83 27.76 57.91 10.10
N VAL A 84 27.90 56.85 9.32
CA VAL A 84 29.08 56.59 8.50
C VAL A 84 28.74 56.93 7.05
N PRO A 85 29.55 57.76 6.36
CA PRO A 85 29.36 57.99 4.93
C PRO A 85 29.56 56.67 4.17
N VAL A 86 28.57 56.33 3.33
CA VAL A 86 28.63 55.19 2.42
C VAL A 86 28.88 55.72 1.01
N THR A 87 30.03 55.39 0.43
CA THR A 87 30.37 55.75 -0.95
C THR A 87 29.83 54.72 -1.96
N ASP A 88 29.43 55.21 -3.13
CA ASP A 88 28.94 54.40 -4.27
C ASP A 88 30.06 53.98 -5.23
N GLU A 89 31.30 54.23 -4.85
CA GLU A 89 32.45 53.79 -5.61
C GLU A 89 32.60 52.28 -5.48
N LEU A 90 32.73 51.60 -6.62
CA LEU A 90 33.02 50.16 -6.69
C LEU A 90 34.47 49.82 -6.34
N GLU A 91 35.21 50.80 -5.81
CA GLU A 91 36.61 50.70 -5.45
C GLU A 91 36.79 50.66 -3.93
N PRO A 92 37.85 50.00 -3.43
CA PRO A 92 38.13 49.97 -2.01
C PRO A 92 38.36 51.38 -1.44
N PRO A 93 37.91 51.68 -0.20
CA PRO A 93 38.15 52.98 0.41
C PRO A 93 39.67 53.23 0.57
N THR A 94 40.12 54.40 0.11
CA THR A 94 41.55 54.79 0.08
C THR A 94 41.98 55.61 1.31
N THR A 95 41.03 56.14 2.08
CA THR A 95 41.28 56.94 3.29
C THR A 95 41.61 56.07 4.50
N THR A 96 42.84 56.19 4.99
CA THR A 96 43.34 55.53 6.20
C THR A 96 43.24 56.47 7.41
N GLY A 97 42.06 56.56 8.04
CA GLY A 97 41.94 57.33 9.29
C GLY A 97 40.53 57.52 9.83
N GLU A 98 39.51 57.56 8.97
CA GLU A 98 38.09 57.69 9.37
C GLU A 98 37.32 56.39 9.08
N VAL A 99 36.31 56.09 9.91
CA VAL A 99 35.37 54.98 9.66
C VAL A 99 34.57 55.33 8.40
N SER A 100 34.68 54.48 7.38
CA SER A 100 33.97 54.64 6.11
C SER A 100 33.44 53.30 5.63
N LEU A 101 32.36 53.35 4.86
CA LEU A 101 31.76 52.21 4.21
C LEU A 101 31.73 52.47 2.70
N ALA A 102 32.02 51.46 1.90
CA ALA A 102 32.01 51.55 0.45
C ALA A 102 31.39 50.29 -0.15
N LEU A 103 30.69 50.44 -1.27
CA LEU A 103 30.25 49.31 -2.09
C LEU A 103 31.42 48.76 -2.91
N ALA A 104 32.42 48.17 -2.27
CA ALA A 104 33.59 47.60 -2.94
C ALA A 104 33.47 46.07 -3.05
N PRO A 105 32.85 45.52 -4.11
CA PRO A 105 32.70 44.09 -4.25
C PRO A 105 34.04 43.41 -4.53
N ALA A 106 34.26 42.26 -3.91
CA ALA A 106 35.45 41.46 -4.13
C ALA A 106 35.13 39.96 -4.09
N LEU A 107 35.90 39.17 -4.86
CA LEU A 107 35.88 37.72 -4.78
C LEU A 107 36.87 37.25 -3.71
N VAL A 108 36.34 36.78 -2.58
CA VAL A 108 37.15 36.30 -1.47
C VAL A 108 37.38 34.80 -1.59
N LEU A 109 38.60 34.40 -1.96
CA LEU A 109 39.01 33.00 -1.99
C LEU A 109 39.50 32.56 -0.60
N ARG A 110 38.72 31.72 0.10
CA ARG A 110 39.15 31.10 1.37
C ARG A 110 39.65 29.66 1.13
N LYS A 111 40.82 29.31 1.68
CA LYS A 111 41.20 27.89 1.83
C LYS A 111 40.24 27.26 2.84
N ARG A 112 39.61 26.11 2.53
CA ARG A 112 38.84 25.33 3.51
C ARG A 112 39.77 24.95 4.68
N GLY A 113 39.61 25.61 5.81
CA GLY A 113 40.40 25.37 7.03
C GLY A 113 39.78 24.29 7.91
N ALA A 114 40.55 23.81 8.90
CA ALA A 114 40.12 22.83 9.90
C ALA A 114 38.99 23.32 10.84
N PHE A 115 38.48 24.54 10.63
CA PHE A 115 37.47 25.18 11.46
C PHE A 115 36.18 24.35 11.58
N ALA A 116 35.68 23.78 10.48
CA ALA A 116 34.50 22.92 10.50
C ALA A 116 34.70 21.64 11.37
N LEU A 117 35.92 21.11 11.41
CA LEU A 117 36.25 19.97 12.28
C LEU A 117 36.31 20.39 13.75
N VAL A 118 36.90 21.55 14.03
CA VAL A 118 36.97 22.09 15.40
C VAL A 118 35.58 22.35 15.96
N GLU A 119 34.70 22.96 15.17
CA GLU A 119 33.33 23.23 15.59
C GLU A 119 32.52 21.94 15.81
N TYR A 120 32.72 20.94 14.95
CA TYR A 120 32.15 19.60 15.16
C TYR A 120 32.59 18.97 16.48
N TYR A 121 33.89 19.01 16.81
CA TYR A 121 34.39 18.48 18.08
C TYR A 121 33.89 19.28 19.29
N ASN A 122 33.81 20.60 19.20
CA ASN A 122 33.26 21.44 20.27
C ASN A 122 31.78 21.12 20.55
N GLN A 123 30.99 20.84 19.51
CA GLN A 123 29.61 20.39 19.69
C GLN A 123 29.53 19.04 20.40
N MET A 124 30.40 18.08 20.04
CA MET A 124 30.47 16.79 20.73
C MET A 124 30.84 16.94 22.21
N ILE A 125 31.80 17.81 22.54
CA ILE A 125 32.20 18.11 23.93
C ILE A 125 31.02 18.72 24.69
N SER A 126 30.38 19.74 24.14
CA SER A 126 29.22 20.39 24.75
C SER A 126 28.08 19.41 25.02
N GLN A 127 27.82 18.48 24.10
CA GLN A 127 26.81 17.42 24.31
C GLN A 127 27.22 16.45 25.42
N ALA A 128 28.50 16.10 25.51
CA ALA A 128 29.00 15.19 26.55
C ALA A 128 28.99 15.82 27.95
N GLU A 129 29.02 17.15 28.06
CA GLU A 129 28.94 17.89 29.33
C GLU A 129 27.50 18.01 29.88
N GLU A 130 26.48 17.78 29.05
CA GLU A 130 25.09 17.77 29.50
C GLU A 130 24.78 16.52 30.34
N VAL A 131 24.34 16.73 31.58
CA VAL A 131 24.06 15.65 32.56
C VAL A 131 22.99 14.65 32.07
N SER A 132 22.11 15.07 31.16
CA SER A 132 21.05 14.23 30.59
C SER A 132 21.41 13.60 29.23
N ALA A 133 22.55 13.95 28.64
CA ALA A 133 22.90 13.45 27.32
C ALA A 133 23.39 12.00 27.41
N LYS A 134 22.79 11.13 26.60
CA LYS A 134 23.24 9.74 26.47
C LYS A 134 24.49 9.70 25.60
N THR A 135 25.58 9.15 26.13
CA THR A 135 26.79 8.89 25.35
C THR A 135 26.47 7.96 24.17
N PRO A 136 26.94 8.26 22.94
CA PRO A 136 26.81 7.35 21.81
C PRO A 136 27.48 6.00 22.11
N LEU A 137 26.80 4.89 21.78
CA LEU A 137 27.28 3.54 22.07
C LEU A 137 28.70 3.30 21.52
N GLY A 138 28.98 3.77 20.30
CA GLY A 138 30.30 3.61 19.67
C GLY A 138 31.45 4.28 20.45
N LEU A 139 31.18 5.33 21.23
CA LEU A 139 32.18 5.94 22.12
C LEU A 139 32.24 5.23 23.47
N ALA A 140 31.09 4.84 24.03
CA ALA A 140 31.03 4.12 25.30
C ALA A 140 31.81 2.80 25.25
N GLN A 141 31.69 2.05 24.14
CA GLN A 141 32.41 0.80 23.93
C GLN A 141 33.94 0.93 23.84
N LEU A 142 34.47 2.14 23.56
CA LEU A 142 35.92 2.37 23.56
C LEU A 142 36.50 2.46 24.97
N VAL A 143 35.67 2.82 25.95
CA VAL A 143 36.09 3.09 27.33
C VAL A 143 35.68 1.95 28.26
N THR A 144 34.55 1.30 27.99
CA THR A 144 34.00 0.21 28.80
C THR A 144 33.58 -0.96 27.93
N ALA A 145 33.89 -2.18 28.37
CA ALA A 145 33.29 -3.37 27.78
C ALA A 145 31.79 -3.39 28.11
N ILE A 146 30.96 -3.56 27.09
CA ILE A 146 29.49 -3.64 27.20
C ILE A 146 29.09 -4.96 26.54
N GLU A 147 28.34 -5.80 27.25
CA GLU A 147 27.89 -7.10 26.76
C GLU A 147 26.85 -6.95 25.64
N ALA A 148 26.68 -7.98 24.80
CA ALA A 148 25.89 -7.87 23.56
C ALA A 148 24.42 -7.48 23.79
N ASP A 149 23.80 -8.04 24.83
CA ASP A 149 22.44 -7.72 25.27
C ASP A 149 22.32 -6.26 25.74
N GLU A 150 23.29 -5.77 26.51
CA GLU A 150 23.35 -4.37 26.94
C GLU A 150 23.58 -3.42 25.76
N ARG A 151 24.37 -3.82 24.76
CA ARG A 151 24.58 -3.04 23.52
C ARG A 151 23.28 -2.89 22.74
N VAL A 152 22.51 -3.96 22.62
CA VAL A 152 21.19 -3.95 21.95
C VAL A 152 20.21 -3.06 22.70
N ALA A 153 20.09 -3.23 24.02
CA ALA A 153 19.24 -2.39 24.85
C ALA A 153 19.63 -0.90 24.77
N TRP A 154 20.93 -0.60 24.69
CA TRP A 154 21.40 0.77 24.50
C TRP A 154 20.91 1.35 23.18
N LEU A 155 21.07 0.61 22.07
CA LEU A 155 20.65 1.03 20.72
C LEU A 155 19.14 1.30 20.68
N GLU A 156 18.33 0.41 21.23
CA GLU A 156 16.88 0.58 21.34
C GLU A 156 16.52 1.83 22.16
N SER A 157 17.23 2.07 23.27
CA SER A 157 17.02 3.26 24.11
C SER A 157 17.35 4.57 23.40
N THR A 158 18.11 4.50 22.30
CA THR A 158 18.47 5.63 21.42
C THR A 158 17.60 5.71 20.16
N GLY A 159 16.56 4.88 20.06
CA GLY A 159 15.59 4.90 18.95
C GLY A 159 16.01 4.07 17.73
N ALA A 160 16.98 3.17 17.87
CA ALA A 160 17.21 2.14 16.85
C ALA A 160 16.08 1.11 16.86
N THR A 161 15.73 0.58 15.69
CA THR A 161 14.75 -0.51 15.56
C THR A 161 15.25 -1.76 16.27
N ALA A 162 14.32 -2.46 16.93
CA ALA A 162 14.60 -3.73 17.58
C ALA A 162 15.28 -4.70 16.58
N PRO A 163 16.47 -5.22 16.93
CA PRO A 163 17.23 -6.11 16.05
C PRO A 163 16.47 -7.41 15.67
N SER A 164 15.53 -7.88 16.49
CA SER A 164 14.64 -9.02 16.20
C SER A 164 13.69 -8.76 15.04
N GLU A 165 13.11 -7.56 14.97
CA GLU A 165 12.22 -7.18 13.88
C GLU A 165 12.98 -7.23 12.55
N LEU A 166 14.29 -6.92 12.55
CA LEU A 166 15.17 -6.89 11.34
C LEU A 166 15.33 -8.27 10.71
N ALA A 167 15.28 -9.33 11.51
CA ALA A 167 15.48 -10.69 11.06
C ALA A 167 14.21 -11.33 10.46
N GLU A 168 13.01 -11.04 11.00
CA GLU A 168 11.77 -11.72 10.59
C GLU A 168 11.31 -11.32 9.18
N ASP A 169 11.30 -10.02 8.88
CA ASP A 169 10.97 -9.50 7.55
C ASP A 169 11.91 -8.37 7.13
N PRO A 170 13.05 -8.72 6.50
CA PRO A 170 14.06 -7.73 6.18
C PRO A 170 13.71 -6.86 4.96
N LEU A 171 12.61 -7.12 4.24
CA LEU A 171 12.18 -6.33 3.07
C LEU A 171 13.28 -6.14 2.01
N PHE A 172 14.03 -7.21 1.73
CA PHE A 172 15.12 -7.15 0.75
C PHE A 172 14.63 -6.97 -0.70
N PRO A 173 15.13 -5.97 -1.44
CA PRO A 173 14.80 -5.78 -2.85
C PRO A 173 15.50 -6.78 -3.78
N LEU A 174 16.59 -7.40 -3.33
CA LEU A 174 17.37 -8.34 -4.12
C LEU A 174 17.42 -9.73 -3.44
N PRO A 175 17.53 -10.83 -4.21
CA PRO A 175 17.51 -12.18 -3.66
C PRO A 175 18.70 -12.46 -2.75
N ALA A 176 18.44 -12.88 -1.51
CA ALA A 176 19.46 -13.29 -0.55
C ALA A 176 19.54 -14.81 -0.43
N ASN A 177 20.76 -15.34 -0.30
CA ASN A 177 20.97 -16.74 0.09
C ASN A 177 21.01 -16.89 1.62
N ALA A 178 21.03 -18.13 2.11
CA ALA A 178 21.01 -18.43 3.55
C ALA A 178 22.19 -17.81 4.33
N GLU A 179 23.39 -17.73 3.75
CA GLU A 179 24.54 -17.10 4.40
C GLU A 179 24.39 -15.57 4.50
N GLN A 180 23.79 -14.94 3.48
CA GLN A 180 23.46 -13.52 3.51
C GLN A 180 22.35 -13.21 4.52
N SER A 181 21.35 -14.10 4.68
CA SER A 181 20.31 -13.97 5.70
C SER A 181 20.87 -14.06 7.13
N LYS A 182 21.87 -14.91 7.38
CA LYS A 182 22.52 -14.97 8.71
C LYS A 182 23.20 -13.65 9.11
N ILE A 183 23.59 -12.81 8.14
CA ILE A 183 24.20 -11.51 8.44
C ILE A 183 23.18 -10.58 9.09
N ILE A 184 21.93 -10.56 8.61
CA ILE A 184 20.87 -9.74 9.21
C ILE A 184 20.48 -10.29 10.59
N GLU A 185 20.43 -11.62 10.76
CA GLU A 185 20.18 -12.23 12.07
C GLU A 185 21.26 -11.86 13.10
N ARG A 186 22.53 -11.81 12.70
CA ARG A 186 23.64 -11.40 13.57
C ARG A 186 23.62 -9.90 13.88
N LEU A 187 23.28 -9.08 12.88
CA LEU A 187 23.02 -7.65 13.12
C LEU A 187 21.80 -7.46 14.03
N GLY A 188 20.90 -8.44 13.98
CA GLY A 188 19.74 -8.65 14.84
C GLY A 188 20.08 -9.01 16.30
N GLY A 189 21.35 -9.19 16.67
CA GLY A 189 21.73 -9.58 18.04
C GLY A 189 22.95 -8.85 18.57
N ASP A 190 23.48 -7.89 17.83
CA ASP A 190 24.68 -7.15 18.23
C ASP A 190 24.72 -5.75 17.58
N SER A 191 25.56 -4.87 18.10
CA SER A 191 25.81 -3.52 17.60
C SER A 191 26.67 -3.45 16.33
N GLY A 192 27.24 -4.57 15.88
CA GLY A 192 28.09 -4.60 14.68
C GLY A 192 28.40 -6.01 14.20
N VAL A 193 28.60 -6.14 12.88
CA VAL A 193 28.97 -7.41 12.23
C VAL A 193 30.08 -7.16 11.22
N VAL A 194 31.11 -7.99 11.26
CA VAL A 194 32.19 -8.01 10.26
C VAL A 194 31.88 -9.10 9.23
N VAL A 195 31.84 -8.73 7.96
CA VAL A 195 31.55 -9.65 6.85
C VAL A 195 32.75 -9.79 5.92
N GLU A 196 33.39 -10.95 6.00
CA GLU A 196 34.50 -11.32 5.12
C GLU A 196 34.05 -12.31 4.03
N GLY A 197 34.76 -12.31 2.90
CA GLY A 197 34.34 -13.08 1.73
C GLY A 197 35.22 -12.80 0.51
N PRO A 198 35.46 -13.81 -0.35
CA PRO A 198 36.17 -13.64 -1.62
C PRO A 198 35.52 -12.61 -2.56
N PRO A 199 36.26 -12.03 -3.52
CA PRO A 199 35.67 -11.16 -4.53
C PRO A 199 34.58 -11.90 -5.33
N GLY A 200 33.48 -11.20 -5.64
CA GLY A 200 32.35 -11.77 -6.38
C GLY A 200 31.30 -12.50 -5.54
N THR A 201 31.47 -12.64 -4.23
CA THR A 201 30.51 -13.31 -3.32
C THR A 201 29.28 -12.46 -2.93
N GLY A 202 29.02 -11.38 -3.67
CA GLY A 202 27.81 -10.58 -3.47
C GLY A 202 27.84 -9.64 -2.26
N LYS A 203 29.01 -9.24 -1.73
CA LYS A 203 29.08 -8.29 -0.60
C LYS A 203 28.32 -6.99 -0.84
N THR A 204 28.53 -6.36 -2.00
CA THR A 204 27.81 -5.13 -2.38
C THR A 204 26.30 -5.36 -2.48
N HIS A 205 25.88 -6.54 -2.94
CA HIS A 205 24.48 -6.94 -2.97
C HIS A 205 23.93 -7.05 -1.54
N THR A 206 24.66 -7.69 -0.62
CA THR A 206 24.29 -7.75 0.79
C THR A 206 24.15 -6.35 1.39
N ILE A 207 25.09 -5.43 1.12
CA ILE A 207 25.03 -4.06 1.63
C ILE A 207 23.76 -3.35 1.11
N ALA A 208 23.43 -3.48 -0.18
CA ALA A 208 22.21 -2.89 -0.75
C ALA A 208 20.94 -3.41 -0.05
N ASN A 209 20.88 -4.72 0.21
CA ASN A 209 19.79 -5.35 0.95
C ASN A 209 19.68 -4.82 2.39
N LEU A 210 20.81 -4.75 3.12
CA LEU A 210 20.85 -4.23 4.49
C LEU A 210 20.43 -2.75 4.54
N MET A 211 20.93 -1.91 3.63
CA MET A 211 20.53 -0.52 3.53
C MET A 211 19.01 -0.39 3.34
N SER A 212 18.45 -1.20 2.44
CA SER A 212 17.02 -1.16 2.13
C SER A 212 16.17 -1.59 3.34
N ALA A 213 16.59 -2.64 4.04
CA ALA A 213 15.95 -3.11 5.27
C ALA A 213 15.91 -2.03 6.36
N LEU A 214 17.05 -1.37 6.60
CA LEU A 214 17.19 -0.33 7.62
C LEU A 214 16.38 0.93 7.25
N LEU A 215 16.42 1.34 5.99
CA LEU A 215 15.68 2.51 5.50
C LEU A 215 14.17 2.28 5.54
N ALA A 216 13.70 1.08 5.22
CA ALA A 216 12.27 0.72 5.32
C ALA A 216 11.72 0.86 6.75
N ARG A 217 12.59 0.85 7.76
CA ARG A 217 12.25 1.04 9.19
C ARG A 217 12.48 2.44 9.69
N GLY A 218 12.72 3.39 8.79
CA GLY A 218 12.97 4.79 9.13
C GLY A 218 14.36 5.06 9.70
N GLN A 219 15.30 4.11 9.64
CA GLN A 219 16.65 4.36 10.13
C GLN A 219 17.46 5.22 9.17
N ARG A 220 18.41 5.99 9.72
CA ARG A 220 19.36 6.79 8.95
C ARG A 220 20.64 5.98 8.76
N VAL A 221 21.01 5.74 7.50
CA VAL A 221 22.17 4.90 7.16
C VAL A 221 23.27 5.75 6.54
N LEU A 222 24.48 5.66 7.09
CA LEU A 222 25.69 6.24 6.50
C LEU A 222 26.54 5.11 5.92
N VAL A 223 26.91 5.24 4.64
CA VAL A 223 27.82 4.30 3.99
C VAL A 223 29.11 5.02 3.63
N THR A 224 30.23 4.43 4.01
CA THR A 224 31.57 4.94 3.72
C THR A 224 32.37 3.89 2.94
N SER A 225 33.28 4.36 2.08
CA SER A 225 34.22 3.50 1.36
C SER A 225 35.47 4.31 1.04
N GLU A 226 36.62 3.63 1.01
CA GLU A 226 37.89 4.23 0.56
C GLU A 226 37.82 4.64 -0.92
N LYS A 227 37.05 3.91 -1.75
CA LYS A 227 36.96 4.13 -3.20
C LYS A 227 35.57 4.59 -3.60
N SER A 228 35.48 5.75 -4.25
CA SER A 228 34.22 6.33 -4.76
C SER A 228 33.46 5.38 -5.71
N GLN A 229 34.17 4.60 -6.53
CA GLN A 229 33.56 3.62 -7.43
C GLN A 229 32.72 2.56 -6.71
N ALA A 230 33.12 2.14 -5.50
CA ALA A 230 32.36 1.15 -4.74
C ALA A 230 31.00 1.70 -4.28
N LEU A 231 30.94 3.00 -3.95
CA LEU A 231 29.71 3.69 -3.59
C LEU A 231 28.77 3.83 -4.80
N GLN A 232 29.33 4.07 -6.00
CA GLN A 232 28.53 4.14 -7.23
C GLN A 232 27.92 2.79 -7.58
N VAL A 233 28.71 1.70 -7.55
CA VAL A 233 28.21 0.34 -7.81
C VAL A 233 27.14 -0.07 -6.80
N LEU A 234 27.29 0.36 -5.54
CA LEU A 234 26.29 0.16 -4.51
C LEU A 234 25.00 0.93 -4.79
N ARG A 235 25.11 2.21 -5.17
CA ARG A 235 23.94 3.03 -5.56
C ARG A 235 23.17 2.37 -6.69
N ASP A 236 23.86 1.88 -7.72
CA ASP A 236 23.25 1.23 -8.89
C ASP A 236 22.54 -0.10 -8.54
N LYS A 237 22.78 -0.67 -7.35
CA LYS A 237 22.10 -1.87 -6.84
C LYS A 237 20.82 -1.55 -6.06
N LEU A 238 20.64 -0.31 -5.62
CA LEU A 238 19.43 0.11 -4.92
C LEU A 238 18.28 0.33 -5.90
N PRO A 239 17.00 0.19 -5.47
CA PRO A 239 15.85 0.61 -6.26
C PRO A 239 15.92 2.09 -6.65
N ALA A 240 15.42 2.46 -7.84
CA ALA A 240 15.49 3.83 -8.36
C ALA A 240 14.92 4.86 -7.36
N ASP A 241 13.77 4.54 -6.74
CA ASP A 241 13.12 5.41 -5.76
C ASP A 241 13.97 5.68 -4.51
N MET A 242 14.87 4.76 -4.17
CA MET A 242 15.80 4.89 -3.04
C MET A 242 17.10 5.58 -3.43
N GLN A 243 17.54 5.43 -4.68
CA GLN A 243 18.74 6.11 -5.20
C GLN A 243 18.61 7.63 -5.12
N GLU A 244 17.42 8.17 -5.38
CA GLU A 244 17.13 9.60 -5.29
C GLU A 244 17.20 10.15 -3.86
N LEU A 245 17.01 9.29 -2.86
CA LEU A 245 17.12 9.64 -1.44
C LEU A 245 18.55 9.53 -0.92
N CYS A 246 19.46 8.95 -1.70
CA CYS A 246 20.84 8.78 -1.32
C CYS A 246 21.63 10.07 -1.57
N VAL A 247 22.16 10.64 -0.49
CA VAL A 247 23.10 11.76 -0.56
C VAL A 247 24.51 11.19 -0.70
N SER A 248 25.07 11.26 -1.91
CA SER A 248 26.45 10.85 -2.15
C SER A 248 27.38 12.05 -2.07
N ILE A 249 28.28 12.05 -1.08
CA ILE A 249 29.39 13.01 -1.03
C ILE A 249 30.60 12.32 -1.68
N THR A 250 30.58 12.17 -2.99
CA THR A 250 31.75 11.75 -3.76
C THR A 250 32.55 12.99 -4.18
N ASP A 251 33.89 12.86 -4.20
CA ASP A 251 34.90 13.89 -4.45
C ASP A 251 34.36 15.31 -4.67
N LEU A 252 34.37 16.11 -3.60
CA LEU A 252 34.03 17.53 -3.59
C LEU A 252 34.80 18.39 -4.62
N ALA A 253 35.82 17.81 -5.28
CA ALA A 253 36.64 18.46 -6.30
C ALA A 253 36.10 18.31 -7.75
N ARG A 254 35.15 17.39 -8.03
CA ARG A 254 34.65 17.12 -9.40
C ARG A 254 33.12 16.96 -9.44
N GLY A 255 32.38 18.00 -9.10
CA GLY A 255 30.92 18.03 -9.32
C GLY A 255 30.06 17.35 -8.25
N GLY A 256 30.63 16.83 -7.16
CA GLY A 256 29.85 16.24 -6.05
C GLY A 256 28.83 17.17 -5.39
N SER A 257 29.01 18.50 -5.53
CA SER A 257 28.04 19.49 -5.06
C SER A 257 26.72 19.47 -5.86
N GLN A 258 26.75 19.16 -7.16
CA GLN A 258 25.53 19.09 -7.97
C GLN A 258 24.71 17.85 -7.65
N GLU A 259 25.36 16.69 -7.48
CA GLU A 259 24.66 15.46 -7.06
C GLU A 259 24.03 15.62 -5.67
N LEU A 260 24.77 16.20 -4.72
CA LEU A 260 24.27 16.54 -3.39
C LEU A 260 23.04 17.46 -3.48
N ASN A 261 23.14 18.58 -4.20
CA ASN A 261 22.05 19.55 -4.31
C ASN A 261 20.83 18.93 -4.97
N ARG A 262 21.00 18.10 -6.01
CA ARG A 262 19.90 17.38 -6.65
C ARG A 262 19.21 16.44 -5.67
N SER A 263 19.95 15.58 -4.96
CA SER A 263 19.35 14.67 -3.97
C SER A 263 18.63 15.45 -2.86
N VAL A 264 19.19 16.55 -2.38
CA VAL A 264 18.55 17.40 -1.35
C VAL A 264 17.28 18.06 -1.88
N ALA A 265 17.29 18.59 -3.11
CA ALA A 265 16.11 19.16 -3.75
C ALA A 265 14.99 18.12 -3.91
N THR A 266 15.33 16.92 -4.39
CA THR A 266 14.37 15.81 -4.53
C THR A 266 13.80 15.38 -3.18
N ILE A 267 14.62 15.30 -2.13
CA ILE A 267 14.15 14.98 -0.77
C ILE A 267 13.19 16.08 -0.26
N ALA A 268 13.52 17.35 -0.48
CA ALA A 268 12.69 18.48 -0.06
C ALA A 268 11.35 18.52 -0.83
N GLU A 269 11.38 18.27 -2.13
CA GLU A 269 10.18 18.16 -2.97
C GLU A 269 9.28 17.00 -2.50
N ARG A 270 9.85 15.79 -2.35
CA ARG A 270 9.12 14.62 -1.85
C ARG A 270 8.51 14.86 -0.47
N LYS A 271 9.23 15.55 0.41
CA LYS A 271 8.71 15.93 1.74
C LYS A 271 7.55 16.92 1.65
N THR A 272 7.57 17.83 0.67
CA THR A 272 6.50 18.82 0.46
C THR A 272 5.26 18.19 -0.14
N SER A 273 5.42 17.22 -1.05
CA SER A 273 4.32 16.45 -1.64
C SER A 273 3.85 15.26 -0.79
N PHE A 274 4.47 15.02 0.38
CA PHE A 274 4.17 13.87 1.22
C PHE A 274 2.78 14.02 1.88
N ILE A 275 1.86 13.15 1.50
CA ILE A 275 0.54 13.04 2.13
C ILE A 275 0.53 11.75 2.96
N PRO A 276 0.48 11.83 4.30
CA PRO A 276 0.54 10.66 5.17
C PRO A 276 -0.50 9.60 4.84
N GLU A 277 -1.78 9.99 4.75
CA GLU A 277 -2.89 9.04 4.48
C GLU A 277 -2.76 8.34 3.12
N ALA A 278 -2.30 9.05 2.09
CA ALA A 278 -2.14 8.47 0.76
C ALA A 278 -0.97 7.46 0.75
N SER A 279 0.09 7.78 1.50
CA SER A 279 1.27 6.93 1.65
C SER A 279 0.94 5.66 2.44
N GLU A 280 0.17 5.77 3.54
CA GLU A 280 -0.33 4.64 4.31
C GLU A 280 -1.19 3.69 3.48
N ARG A 281 -2.13 4.23 2.68
CA ARG A 281 -2.94 3.41 1.75
C ARG A 281 -2.07 2.66 0.73
N THR A 282 -1.04 3.33 0.20
CA THR A 282 -0.11 2.72 -0.75
C THR A 282 0.71 1.61 -0.09
N ILE A 283 1.18 1.83 1.14
CA ILE A 283 1.89 0.82 1.93
C ILE A 283 0.99 -0.39 2.17
N ALA A 284 -0.27 -0.18 2.56
CA ALA A 284 -1.23 -1.26 2.77
C ALA A 284 -1.46 -2.09 1.50
N ASP A 285 -1.75 -1.44 0.37
CA ASP A 285 -1.95 -2.14 -0.92
C ASP A 285 -0.70 -2.93 -1.37
N LEU A 286 0.50 -2.35 -1.20
CA LEU A 286 1.75 -3.05 -1.52
C LEU A 286 2.02 -4.22 -0.56
N THR A 287 1.64 -4.09 0.70
CA THR A 287 1.77 -5.16 1.70
C THR A 287 0.86 -6.33 1.35
N ASP A 288 -0.41 -6.06 1.03
CA ASP A 288 -1.36 -7.08 0.60
C ASP A 288 -0.89 -7.82 -0.66
N LYS A 289 -0.40 -7.06 -1.66
CA LYS A 289 0.17 -7.66 -2.88
C LYS A 289 1.36 -8.56 -2.59
N ARG A 290 2.23 -8.13 -1.67
CA ARG A 290 3.40 -8.91 -1.24
C ARG A 290 2.98 -10.20 -0.53
N GLU A 291 2.03 -10.13 0.40
CA GLU A 291 1.51 -11.30 1.11
C GLU A 291 0.88 -12.31 0.14
N GLN A 292 0.07 -11.84 -0.81
CA GLN A 292 -0.49 -12.69 -1.86
C GLN A 292 0.60 -13.37 -2.71
N ALA A 293 1.67 -12.63 -3.07
CA ALA A 293 2.78 -13.18 -3.81
C ALA A 293 3.56 -14.23 -3.01
N LEU A 294 3.77 -14.00 -1.71
CA LEU A 294 4.42 -14.96 -0.81
C LEU A 294 3.58 -16.23 -0.63
N ALA A 295 2.27 -16.09 -0.45
CA ALA A 295 1.35 -17.22 -0.36
C ALA A 295 1.37 -18.07 -1.64
N ARG A 296 1.28 -17.44 -2.81
CA ARG A 296 1.39 -18.13 -4.11
C ARG A 296 2.73 -18.84 -4.26
N ARG A 297 3.84 -18.20 -3.87
CA ARG A 297 5.17 -18.82 -3.90
C ARG A 297 5.23 -20.06 -3.01
N SER A 298 4.65 -20.01 -1.80
CA SER A 298 4.57 -21.15 -0.88
C SER A 298 3.83 -22.33 -1.52
N THR A 299 2.64 -22.09 -2.09
CA THR A 299 1.85 -23.11 -2.78
C THR A 299 2.60 -23.76 -3.94
N ILE A 300 3.30 -22.96 -4.75
CA ILE A 300 4.09 -23.46 -5.88
C ILE A 300 5.26 -24.31 -5.38
N LEU A 301 5.97 -23.87 -4.33
CA LEU A 301 7.08 -24.64 -3.76
C LEU A 301 6.61 -25.98 -3.18
N GLU A 302 5.47 -26.00 -2.51
CA GLU A 302 4.88 -27.24 -1.99
C GLU A 302 4.45 -28.18 -3.12
N SER A 303 3.90 -27.64 -4.21
CA SER A 303 3.58 -28.41 -5.41
C SER A 303 4.83 -29.01 -6.06
N ILE A 304 5.92 -28.25 -6.16
CA ILE A 304 7.22 -28.74 -6.67
C ILE A 304 7.76 -29.85 -5.75
N ARG A 305 7.64 -29.68 -4.43
CA ARG A 305 8.07 -30.69 -3.45
C ARG A 305 7.27 -31.98 -3.61
N ALA A 306 5.95 -31.89 -3.69
CA ALA A 306 5.06 -33.03 -3.88
C ALA A 306 5.35 -33.77 -5.20
N LEU A 307 5.60 -33.03 -6.29
CA LEU A 307 6.00 -33.63 -7.57
C LEU A 307 7.33 -34.38 -7.45
N ARG A 308 8.35 -33.74 -6.86
CA ARG A 308 9.66 -34.39 -6.65
C ARG A 308 9.58 -35.62 -5.76
N GLU A 309 8.74 -35.55 -4.73
CA GLU A 309 8.48 -36.70 -3.87
C GLU A 309 7.82 -37.82 -4.67
N SER A 310 6.79 -37.53 -5.46
CA SER A 310 6.14 -38.54 -6.32
C SER A 310 7.09 -39.18 -7.36
N GLU A 311 8.08 -38.43 -7.85
CA GLU A 311 9.09 -38.93 -8.79
C GLU A 311 10.20 -39.76 -8.10
N THR A 312 10.56 -39.40 -6.88
CA THR A 312 11.73 -39.97 -6.17
C THR A 312 11.32 -41.07 -5.17
N TYR A 313 10.07 -41.07 -4.72
CA TYR A 313 9.57 -42.02 -3.75
C TYR A 313 9.61 -43.44 -4.32
N GLN A 314 10.28 -44.33 -3.59
CA GLN A 314 10.36 -45.74 -3.94
C GLN A 314 9.22 -46.48 -3.25
N HIS A 315 8.24 -46.92 -4.04
CA HIS A 315 7.16 -47.74 -3.53
C HIS A 315 7.70 -49.14 -3.19
N PRO A 316 7.27 -49.72 -2.05
CA PRO A 316 7.49 -51.14 -1.76
C PRO A 316 6.79 -51.99 -2.83
N GLU A 317 7.03 -53.31 -2.81
CA GLU A 317 6.43 -54.21 -3.79
C GLU A 317 4.90 -54.15 -3.76
N VAL A 318 4.32 -53.51 -4.78
CA VAL A 318 2.87 -53.25 -4.89
C VAL A 318 2.16 -54.46 -5.48
N ALA A 319 2.88 -55.25 -6.28
CA ALA A 319 2.48 -56.54 -6.83
C ALA A 319 3.76 -57.35 -7.12
N PRO A 320 3.68 -58.70 -7.25
CA PRO A 320 4.85 -59.52 -7.48
C PRO A 320 5.72 -59.03 -8.65
N GLY A 321 6.95 -58.60 -8.35
CA GLY A 321 7.90 -58.06 -9.31
C GLY A 321 7.72 -56.58 -9.67
N TYR A 322 6.79 -55.84 -9.05
CA TYR A 322 6.54 -54.41 -9.27
C TYR A 322 6.86 -53.59 -8.02
N SER A 323 8.04 -52.97 -8.02
CA SER A 323 8.54 -52.08 -6.97
C SER A 323 9.37 -50.96 -7.60
N GLY A 324 9.69 -49.91 -6.82
CA GLY A 324 10.45 -48.75 -7.29
C GLY A 324 9.56 -47.52 -7.50
N THR A 325 9.97 -46.60 -8.37
CA THR A 325 9.19 -45.36 -8.60
C THR A 325 7.93 -45.65 -9.42
N LEU A 326 6.87 -44.86 -9.24
CA LEU A 326 5.63 -45.02 -10.03
C LEU A 326 5.91 -44.97 -11.53
N ALA A 327 6.81 -44.09 -11.99
CA ALA A 327 7.21 -44.01 -13.38
C ALA A 327 7.84 -45.32 -13.90
N ALA A 328 8.66 -45.99 -13.09
CA ALA A 328 9.25 -47.28 -13.44
C ALA A 328 8.19 -48.39 -13.49
N ILE A 329 7.28 -48.41 -12.52
CA ILE A 329 6.16 -49.36 -12.47
C ILE A 329 5.23 -49.18 -13.68
N VAL A 330 4.84 -47.94 -14.00
CA VAL A 330 3.97 -47.61 -15.15
C VAL A 330 4.65 -47.97 -16.47
N ARG A 331 5.94 -47.66 -16.66
CA ARG A 331 6.68 -48.09 -17.85
C ARG A 331 6.65 -49.60 -18.04
N ARG A 332 6.85 -50.35 -16.96
CA ARG A 332 6.81 -51.82 -17.00
C ARG A 332 5.41 -52.37 -17.28
N LEU A 333 4.36 -51.71 -16.80
CA LEU A 333 2.97 -52.06 -17.12
C LEU A 333 2.63 -51.79 -18.60
N GLU A 334 3.07 -50.65 -19.13
CA GLU A 334 2.94 -50.28 -20.55
C GLU A 334 3.65 -51.30 -21.47
N GLU A 335 4.88 -51.70 -21.14
CA GLU A 335 5.63 -52.74 -21.87
C GLU A 335 4.87 -54.09 -21.90
N GLN A 336 4.08 -54.38 -20.87
CA GLN A 336 3.33 -55.64 -20.74
C GLN A 336 1.85 -55.50 -21.13
N ARG A 337 1.45 -54.35 -21.68
CA ARG A 337 0.05 -54.00 -21.95
C ARG A 337 -0.68 -55.06 -22.78
N GLU A 338 -0.07 -55.53 -23.87
CA GLU A 338 -0.69 -56.54 -24.74
C GLU A 338 -0.99 -57.85 -24.01
N ARG A 339 -0.14 -58.23 -23.05
CA ARG A 339 -0.31 -59.44 -22.24
C ARG A 339 -1.36 -59.26 -21.14
N LEU A 340 -1.51 -58.04 -20.61
CA LEU A 340 -2.38 -57.73 -19.47
C LEU A 340 -3.77 -57.21 -19.88
N ALA A 341 -4.00 -56.95 -21.17
CA ALA A 341 -5.25 -56.42 -21.73
C ALA A 341 -6.41 -57.44 -21.79
N TRP A 342 -6.30 -58.61 -21.14
CA TRP A 342 -7.36 -59.63 -21.15
C TRP A 342 -8.57 -59.26 -20.28
N LEU A 343 -8.42 -58.32 -19.35
CA LEU A 343 -9.51 -57.80 -18.52
C LEU A 343 -10.00 -56.44 -19.08
N PRO A 344 -11.20 -56.35 -19.65
CA PRO A 344 -11.75 -55.09 -20.15
C PRO A 344 -12.03 -54.12 -18.99
N GLY A 345 -11.62 -52.86 -19.15
CA GLY A 345 -11.81 -51.79 -18.15
C GLY A 345 -12.86 -50.75 -18.55
N PRO A 346 -13.29 -49.87 -17.62
CA PRO A 346 -12.74 -49.69 -16.27
C PRO A 346 -13.45 -50.56 -15.22
N LEU A 347 -12.70 -50.95 -14.18
CA LEU A 347 -13.27 -51.53 -12.95
C LEU A 347 -13.92 -50.39 -12.15
N TYR A 348 -15.21 -50.51 -11.86
CA TYR A 348 -15.99 -49.44 -11.24
C TYR A 348 -15.77 -49.31 -9.72
N ASP A 349 -15.22 -50.34 -9.07
CA ASP A 349 -15.01 -50.38 -7.61
C ASP A 349 -13.68 -51.05 -7.23
N ALA A 350 -13.13 -50.65 -6.08
CA ALA A 350 -11.85 -51.13 -5.55
C ALA A 350 -11.93 -52.55 -4.94
N GLU A 351 -13.13 -52.98 -4.56
CA GLU A 351 -13.40 -54.32 -4.06
C GLU A 351 -14.26 -55.09 -5.06
N PRO A 352 -13.96 -56.38 -5.32
CA PRO A 352 -14.80 -57.19 -6.19
C PRO A 352 -16.20 -57.29 -5.58
N PRO A 353 -17.28 -57.11 -6.36
CA PRO A 353 -18.65 -57.10 -5.85
C PRO A 353 -19.11 -58.46 -5.28
N LEU A 354 -18.28 -59.50 -5.41
CA LEU A 354 -18.54 -60.84 -4.93
C LEU A 354 -17.33 -61.33 -4.14
N ALA A 355 -17.58 -61.84 -2.93
CA ALA A 355 -16.58 -62.56 -2.15
C ALA A 355 -16.18 -63.87 -2.87
N PRO A 356 -14.99 -64.44 -2.60
CA PRO A 356 -14.54 -65.67 -3.27
C PRO A 356 -15.46 -66.90 -3.10
N ALA A 357 -16.28 -66.92 -2.05
CA ALA A 357 -17.31 -67.96 -1.87
C ALA A 357 -18.53 -67.69 -2.76
N GLU A 358 -18.99 -66.44 -2.83
CA GLU A 358 -20.10 -66.01 -3.67
C GLU A 358 -19.77 -66.12 -5.16
N PHE A 359 -18.52 -65.84 -5.55
CA PHE A 359 -18.07 -66.03 -6.92
C PHE A 359 -18.08 -67.51 -7.32
N ARG A 360 -17.64 -68.41 -6.42
CA ARG A 360 -17.74 -69.87 -6.66
C ARG A 360 -19.19 -70.33 -6.77
N GLU A 361 -20.07 -69.76 -5.94
CA GLU A 361 -21.50 -70.06 -6.03
C GLU A 361 -22.10 -69.51 -7.32
N LEU A 362 -21.72 -68.31 -7.77
CA LEU A 362 -22.15 -67.76 -9.05
C LEU A 362 -21.72 -68.65 -10.21
N VAL A 363 -20.47 -69.12 -10.23
CA VAL A 363 -19.99 -70.07 -11.25
C VAL A 363 -20.83 -71.35 -11.24
N ARG A 364 -21.09 -71.92 -10.05
CA ARG A 364 -21.95 -73.11 -9.91
C ARG A 364 -23.38 -72.86 -10.41
N LEU A 365 -23.95 -71.69 -10.11
CA LEU A 365 -25.29 -71.30 -10.55
C LEU A 365 -25.36 -71.06 -12.07
N LEU A 366 -24.30 -70.51 -12.67
CA LEU A 366 -24.18 -70.34 -14.12
C LEU A 366 -24.08 -71.69 -14.83
N GLU A 367 -23.36 -72.67 -14.25
CA GLU A 367 -23.30 -74.04 -14.78
C GLU A 367 -24.66 -74.77 -14.69
N LEU A 368 -25.52 -74.39 -13.74
CA LEU A 368 -26.87 -74.94 -13.55
C LEU A 368 -27.97 -74.19 -14.31
N GLN A 369 -27.61 -73.23 -15.17
CA GLN A 369 -28.57 -72.48 -15.99
C GLN A 369 -29.28 -73.40 -16.99
N THR A 370 -30.62 -73.34 -17.02
CA THR A 370 -31.42 -73.91 -18.12
C THR A 370 -31.76 -72.82 -19.14
N PRO A 371 -32.13 -73.15 -20.38
CA PRO A 371 -32.57 -72.16 -21.37
C PRO A 371 -33.72 -71.28 -20.88
N GLU A 372 -34.61 -71.79 -20.01
CA GLU A 372 -35.68 -70.95 -19.42
C GLU A 372 -35.15 -69.92 -18.41
N HIS A 373 -34.06 -70.20 -17.68
CA HIS A 373 -33.45 -69.22 -16.77
C HIS A 373 -32.84 -68.03 -17.51
N GLY A 374 -32.28 -68.26 -18.71
CA GLY A 374 -31.82 -67.19 -19.58
C GLY A 374 -32.92 -66.19 -19.93
N THR A 375 -34.15 -66.68 -20.18
CA THR A 375 -35.31 -65.81 -20.49
C THR A 375 -35.84 -65.02 -19.29
N ARG A 376 -35.51 -65.42 -18.05
CA ARG A 376 -35.91 -64.68 -16.84
C ARG A 376 -35.08 -63.43 -16.61
N ALA A 377 -33.83 -63.42 -17.07
CA ALA A 377 -32.95 -62.24 -16.96
C ALA A 377 -33.48 -61.04 -17.77
N GLU A 378 -34.32 -61.31 -18.77
CA GLU A 378 -34.96 -60.29 -19.62
C GLU A 378 -36.33 -59.82 -19.08
N GLN A 379 -36.82 -60.40 -17.98
CA GLN A 379 -38.10 -60.02 -17.39
C GLN A 379 -37.94 -58.76 -16.52
N MET A 380 -38.64 -57.69 -16.88
CA MET A 380 -38.77 -56.51 -16.02
C MET A 380 -39.89 -56.71 -15.01
N LEU A 381 -39.54 -56.75 -13.71
CA LEU A 381 -40.51 -56.60 -12.64
C LEU A 381 -40.94 -55.13 -12.55
N PRO A 382 -42.24 -54.82 -12.32
CA PRO A 382 -42.68 -53.46 -12.11
C PRO A 382 -42.03 -52.89 -10.85
N ALA A 383 -41.58 -51.64 -10.96
CA ALA A 383 -40.88 -50.96 -9.88
C ALA A 383 -41.87 -50.73 -8.71
N LEU A 384 -41.56 -51.31 -7.55
CA LEU A 384 -42.45 -51.35 -6.38
C LEU A 384 -42.77 -49.96 -5.79
N ASP A 385 -41.89 -49.00 -6.03
CA ASP A 385 -42.03 -47.56 -5.74
C ASP A 385 -43.18 -46.89 -6.52
N THR A 386 -43.57 -47.44 -7.67
CA THR A 386 -44.74 -46.96 -8.43
C THR A 386 -46.07 -47.57 -7.98
N LEU A 387 -46.02 -48.67 -7.23
CA LEU A 387 -47.20 -49.43 -6.78
C LEU A 387 -47.53 -49.24 -5.30
N LEU A 388 -46.54 -48.93 -4.46
CA LEU A 388 -46.71 -48.75 -3.02
C LEU A 388 -46.31 -47.32 -2.59
N PRO A 389 -47.08 -46.66 -1.71
CA PRO A 389 -46.66 -45.40 -1.12
C PRO A 389 -45.33 -45.54 -0.38
N SER A 390 -44.58 -44.45 -0.25
CA SER A 390 -43.34 -44.44 0.55
C SER A 390 -43.61 -44.88 2.00
N ALA A 391 -42.61 -45.49 2.63
CA ALA A 391 -42.71 -45.99 4.00
C ALA A 391 -43.16 -44.90 4.98
N ASP A 392 -42.69 -43.67 4.80
CA ASP A 392 -43.08 -42.50 5.60
C ASP A 392 -44.55 -42.12 5.39
N ARG A 393 -45.04 -42.22 4.14
CA ARG A 393 -46.44 -41.95 3.80
C ARG A 393 -47.35 -43.01 4.43
N MET A 394 -46.96 -44.28 4.37
CA MET A 394 -47.70 -45.35 5.05
C MET A 394 -47.75 -45.12 6.56
N THR A 395 -46.61 -44.84 7.18
CA THR A 395 -46.52 -44.58 8.63
C THR A 395 -47.40 -43.39 9.03
N SER A 396 -47.36 -42.30 8.27
CA SER A 396 -48.17 -41.11 8.50
C SER A 396 -49.67 -41.36 8.38
N LEU A 397 -50.08 -42.20 7.42
CA LEU A 397 -51.49 -42.58 7.25
C LEU A 397 -51.98 -43.46 8.42
N PHE A 398 -51.13 -44.37 8.90
CA PHE A 398 -51.45 -45.17 10.08
C PHE A 398 -51.58 -44.30 11.33
N ASP A 399 -50.67 -43.35 11.55
CA ASP A 399 -50.72 -42.44 12.70
C ASP A 399 -51.93 -41.50 12.66
N ALA A 400 -52.32 -41.02 11.47
CA ALA A 400 -53.46 -40.13 11.28
C ALA A 400 -54.79 -40.81 11.67
N VAL A 401 -54.94 -42.10 11.36
CA VAL A 401 -56.16 -42.87 11.71
C VAL A 401 -56.26 -43.14 13.21
N HIS A 402 -55.12 -43.22 13.91
CA HIS A 402 -55.08 -43.58 15.33
C HIS A 402 -55.02 -42.39 16.30
N ARG A 403 -55.11 -41.14 15.82
CA ARG A 403 -55.15 -39.97 16.71
C ARG A 403 -56.51 -39.79 17.39
N PRO A 404 -56.57 -39.59 18.72
CA PRO A 404 -57.81 -39.29 19.43
C PRO A 404 -58.36 -37.90 19.04
N ARG A 405 -59.69 -37.77 18.98
CA ARG A 405 -60.38 -36.48 18.73
C ARG A 405 -60.02 -35.49 19.85
N LEU A 406 -59.48 -34.32 19.47
CA LEU A 406 -59.16 -33.22 20.39
C LEU A 406 -60.46 -32.64 20.99
N GLU A 407 -60.52 -32.46 22.31
CA GLU A 407 -61.55 -31.65 22.95
C GLU A 407 -61.26 -30.16 22.68
N LEU A 408 -62.10 -29.54 21.85
CA LEU A 408 -61.97 -28.14 21.45
C LEU A 408 -62.96 -27.25 22.23
N PRO A 409 -62.59 -25.98 22.53
CA PRO A 409 -63.49 -25.00 23.17
C PRO A 409 -64.80 -24.79 22.37
N ALA A 410 -65.90 -24.45 23.05
CA ALA A 410 -67.24 -24.36 22.44
C ALA A 410 -67.34 -23.46 21.20
N GLN A 411 -66.58 -22.34 21.16
CA GLN A 411 -66.55 -21.43 19.99
C GLN A 411 -65.84 -22.05 18.76
N THR A 412 -64.98 -23.04 18.98
CA THR A 412 -64.26 -23.76 17.92
C THR A 412 -65.05 -24.99 17.45
N GLN A 413 -65.93 -25.55 18.31
CA GLN A 413 -66.84 -26.63 17.92
C GLN A 413 -67.83 -26.18 16.84
N ASP A 414 -68.41 -24.97 16.97
CA ASP A 414 -69.30 -24.41 15.94
C ASP A 414 -68.60 -24.32 14.56
N LEU A 415 -67.30 -23.97 14.53
CA LEU A 415 -66.52 -23.93 13.29
C LEU A 415 -66.20 -25.33 12.74
N VAL A 416 -65.95 -26.30 13.61
CA VAL A 416 -65.71 -27.69 13.21
C VAL A 416 -66.99 -28.31 12.65
N ASP A 417 -68.15 -28.06 13.26
CA ASP A 417 -69.45 -28.53 12.75
C ASP A 417 -69.78 -27.89 11.39
N ILE A 418 -69.46 -26.61 11.20
CA ILE A 418 -69.59 -25.94 9.90
C ILE A 418 -68.67 -26.63 8.88
N ILE A 419 -67.41 -26.92 9.21
CA ILE A 419 -66.46 -27.57 8.30
C ILE A 419 -66.82 -29.04 8.01
N GLU A 420 -67.36 -29.78 9.00
CA GLU A 420 -67.85 -31.16 8.80
C GLU A 420 -69.07 -31.20 7.86
N SER A 421 -69.85 -30.12 7.78
CA SER A 421 -71.01 -30.00 6.89
C SER A 421 -70.67 -29.60 5.44
N VAL A 422 -69.40 -29.32 5.15
CA VAL A 422 -68.93 -28.83 3.85
C VAL A 422 -68.50 -30.00 2.96
N ASP A 423 -68.83 -29.94 1.67
CA ASP A 423 -68.45 -30.97 0.71
C ASP A 423 -66.92 -31.03 0.50
N SER A 424 -66.42 -32.18 0.04
CA SER A 424 -64.98 -32.42 -0.12
C SER A 424 -64.27 -31.40 -1.02
N GLY A 425 -64.95 -30.86 -2.05
CA GLY A 425 -64.34 -29.89 -2.96
C GLY A 425 -64.18 -28.52 -2.30
N THR A 426 -65.19 -28.09 -1.56
CA THR A 426 -65.12 -26.85 -0.78
C THR A 426 -64.14 -26.97 0.39
N ALA A 427 -64.04 -28.13 1.05
CA ALA A 427 -63.07 -28.39 2.10
C ALA A 427 -61.61 -28.32 1.59
N GLU A 428 -61.34 -28.86 0.39
CA GLU A 428 -60.03 -28.71 -0.27
C GLU A 428 -59.70 -27.25 -0.59
N GLN A 429 -60.68 -26.46 -1.07
CA GLN A 429 -60.46 -25.03 -1.31
C GLN A 429 -60.17 -24.25 -0.03
N VAL A 430 -60.88 -24.55 1.05
CA VAL A 430 -60.63 -23.93 2.36
C VAL A 430 -59.23 -24.30 2.88
N LEU A 431 -58.82 -25.56 2.75
CA LEU A 431 -57.46 -25.99 3.12
C LEU A 431 -56.39 -25.28 2.30
N LEU A 432 -56.61 -25.12 1.00
CA LEU A 432 -55.69 -24.39 0.12
C LEU A 432 -55.57 -22.92 0.55
N GLN A 433 -56.69 -22.25 0.78
CA GLN A 433 -56.71 -20.86 1.22
C GLN A 433 -56.06 -20.68 2.61
N CYS A 434 -56.34 -21.57 3.56
CA CYS A 434 -55.69 -21.58 4.87
C CYS A 434 -54.17 -21.78 4.75
N GLY A 435 -53.73 -22.61 3.79
CA GLY A 435 -52.31 -22.79 3.45
C GLY A 435 -51.67 -21.49 2.96
N THR A 436 -52.27 -20.84 1.96
CA THR A 436 -51.79 -19.56 1.43
C THR A 436 -51.76 -18.47 2.50
N LEU A 437 -52.78 -18.43 3.37
CA LEU A 437 -52.86 -17.45 4.45
C LEU A 437 -51.79 -17.71 5.53
N ARG A 438 -51.47 -18.98 5.81
CA ARG A 438 -50.37 -19.35 6.71
C ARG A 438 -49.02 -18.94 6.15
N GLU A 439 -48.74 -19.23 4.88
CA GLU A 439 -47.50 -18.79 4.23
C GLU A 439 -47.36 -17.27 4.24
N ALA A 440 -48.44 -16.53 3.93
CA ALA A 440 -48.44 -15.07 4.00
C ALA A 440 -48.15 -14.55 5.42
N VAL A 441 -48.73 -15.18 6.44
CA VAL A 441 -48.47 -14.83 7.84
C VAL A 441 -47.03 -15.13 8.24
N ASP A 442 -46.46 -16.24 7.78
CA ASP A 442 -45.07 -16.60 8.09
C ASP A 442 -44.08 -15.63 7.43
N ILE A 443 -44.36 -15.17 6.20
CA ILE A 443 -43.59 -14.10 5.54
C ILE A 443 -43.62 -12.82 6.38
N VAL A 444 -44.80 -12.40 6.85
CA VAL A 444 -44.92 -11.20 7.68
C VAL A 444 -44.17 -11.37 9.01
N ARG A 445 -44.24 -12.54 9.65
CA ARG A 445 -43.52 -12.84 10.90
C ARG A 445 -41.99 -12.90 10.75
N ALA A 446 -41.50 -13.16 9.54
CA ALA A 446 -40.06 -13.16 9.26
C ALA A 446 -39.49 -11.74 9.06
N LEU A 447 -40.33 -10.73 8.84
CA LEU A 447 -39.89 -9.34 8.67
C LEU A 447 -39.42 -8.72 10.00
N PRO A 448 -38.58 -7.67 9.97
CA PRO A 448 -38.22 -6.93 11.18
C PRO A 448 -39.44 -6.34 11.92
N MET A 449 -39.32 -6.17 13.25
CA MET A 449 -40.42 -5.76 14.14
C MET A 449 -41.19 -4.51 13.67
N ASP A 450 -40.51 -3.51 13.12
CA ASP A 450 -41.14 -2.27 12.65
C ASP A 450 -42.12 -2.52 11.49
N TYR A 451 -41.78 -3.46 10.60
CA TYR A 451 -42.65 -3.88 9.48
C TYR A 451 -43.78 -4.78 9.95
N GLN A 452 -43.57 -5.62 10.97
CA GLN A 452 -44.65 -6.40 11.58
C GLN A 452 -45.69 -5.49 12.24
N GLN A 453 -45.25 -4.45 12.94
CA GLN A 453 -46.14 -3.44 13.53
C GLN A 453 -46.92 -2.68 12.45
N LEU A 454 -46.26 -2.30 11.36
CA LEU A 454 -46.93 -1.67 10.22
C LEU A 454 -47.99 -2.60 9.62
N ALA A 455 -47.67 -3.87 9.36
CA ALA A 455 -48.59 -4.85 8.82
C ALA A 455 -49.81 -5.05 9.75
N ASN A 456 -49.59 -5.13 11.06
CA ASN A 456 -50.68 -5.22 12.03
C ASN A 456 -51.59 -3.97 12.01
N ARG A 457 -51.00 -2.78 11.85
CA ARG A 457 -51.78 -1.53 11.73
C ARG A 457 -52.57 -1.44 10.43
N VAL A 458 -52.05 -1.98 9.32
CA VAL A 458 -52.81 -2.13 8.07
C VAL A 458 -53.97 -3.11 8.27
N LEU A 459 -53.72 -4.29 8.84
CA LEU A 459 -54.74 -5.32 9.06
C LEU A 459 -55.81 -4.90 10.08
N ALA A 460 -55.45 -4.03 11.03
CA ALA A 460 -56.38 -3.40 11.97
C ALA A 460 -57.18 -2.23 11.37
N GLY A 461 -56.90 -1.83 10.12
CA GLY A 461 -57.58 -0.71 9.43
C GLY A 461 -57.14 0.68 9.91
N GLU A 462 -56.05 0.80 10.66
CA GLU A 462 -55.62 2.08 11.27
C GLU A 462 -54.93 3.02 10.25
N ILE A 463 -54.42 2.49 9.13
CA ILE A 463 -53.60 3.23 8.16
C ILE A 463 -54.03 2.99 6.70
N ASP A 464 -55.31 2.71 6.46
CA ASP A 464 -55.89 2.45 5.12
C ASP A 464 -55.56 3.53 4.08
N HIS A 465 -55.49 4.80 4.50
CA HIS A 465 -55.17 5.93 3.61
C HIS A 465 -53.76 5.86 3.01
N LEU A 466 -52.80 5.22 3.68
CA LEU A 466 -51.45 5.01 3.14
C LEU A 466 -51.41 3.77 2.24
N TRP A 467 -52.15 2.73 2.61
CA TRP A 467 -52.22 1.49 1.83
C TRP A 467 -52.88 1.70 0.46
N ALA A 468 -53.87 2.61 0.39
CA ALA A 468 -54.49 3.04 -0.86
C ALA A 468 -53.53 3.72 -1.86
N ARG A 469 -52.35 4.17 -1.42
CA ARG A 469 -51.34 4.84 -2.27
C ARG A 469 -50.24 3.90 -2.77
N VAL A 470 -50.16 2.68 -2.25
CA VAL A 470 -49.20 1.66 -2.71
C VAL A 470 -49.34 1.31 -4.20
N PRO A 471 -50.55 1.29 -4.80
CA PRO A 471 -50.68 1.08 -6.25
C PRO A 471 -50.01 2.19 -7.09
N GLU A 472 -49.92 3.42 -6.58
CA GLU A 472 -49.28 4.55 -7.27
C GLU A 472 -47.74 4.46 -7.25
N LEU A 473 -47.16 3.65 -6.36
CA LEU A 473 -45.71 3.50 -6.21
C LEU A 473 -45.09 2.79 -7.42
N ASP A 474 -45.77 1.78 -7.98
CA ASP A 474 -45.29 1.06 -9.16
C ASP A 474 -45.18 1.99 -10.38
N THR A 475 -46.18 2.85 -10.57
CA THR A 475 -46.16 3.86 -11.65
C THR A 475 -45.03 4.86 -11.48
N ASN A 476 -44.81 5.36 -10.26
CA ASN A 476 -43.72 6.29 -9.96
C ASN A 476 -42.33 5.67 -10.14
N VAL A 477 -42.16 4.39 -9.77
CA VAL A 477 -40.89 3.66 -9.96
C VAL A 477 -40.63 3.40 -11.44
N GLN A 478 -41.67 3.05 -12.21
CA GLN A 478 -41.55 2.87 -13.66
C GLN A 478 -41.20 4.18 -14.37
N ASP A 479 -41.82 5.30 -13.97
CA ASP A 479 -41.49 6.63 -14.50
C ASP A 479 -40.07 7.06 -14.13
N ALA A 480 -39.62 6.81 -12.89
CA ALA A 480 -38.24 7.07 -12.49
C ALA A 480 -37.24 6.23 -13.31
N THR A 481 -37.53 4.95 -13.52
CA THR A 481 -36.70 4.04 -14.34
C THR A 481 -36.67 4.46 -15.81
N ARG A 482 -37.80 4.96 -16.34
CA ARG A 482 -37.89 5.51 -17.69
C ARG A 482 -37.08 6.79 -17.84
N CYS A 483 -37.16 7.70 -16.87
CA CYS A 483 -36.36 8.92 -16.83
C CYS A 483 -34.86 8.60 -16.77
N ASP A 484 -34.45 7.66 -15.94
CA ASP A 484 -33.05 7.22 -15.84
C ASP A 484 -32.53 6.65 -17.16
N ARG A 485 -33.31 5.78 -17.82
CA ARG A 485 -32.98 5.27 -19.17
C ARG A 485 -32.95 6.38 -20.24
N ALA A 486 -33.79 7.40 -20.11
CA ALA A 486 -33.84 8.53 -21.04
C ALA A 486 -32.66 9.50 -20.85
N VAL A 487 -32.12 9.61 -19.63
CA VAL A 487 -30.90 10.39 -19.35
C VAL A 487 -29.71 9.73 -20.02
N GLY A 488 -29.57 8.40 -19.93
CA GLY A 488 -28.54 7.62 -20.63
C GLY A 488 -27.09 8.05 -20.32
N SER A 489 -26.12 7.24 -20.71
CA SER A 489 -24.70 7.64 -20.73
C SER A 489 -24.28 7.90 -22.18
N ALA A 490 -23.97 9.17 -22.49
CA ALA A 490 -23.42 9.55 -23.78
C ALA A 490 -21.89 9.66 -23.68
N ALA A 491 -21.15 8.86 -24.46
CA ALA A 491 -19.73 9.07 -24.67
C ALA A 491 -19.56 10.20 -25.70
N VAL A 492 -19.09 11.36 -25.24
CA VAL A 492 -18.83 12.52 -26.11
C VAL A 492 -17.36 12.50 -26.52
N ASP A 493 -17.08 12.13 -27.77
CA ASP A 493 -15.76 12.29 -28.38
C ASP A 493 -15.58 13.75 -28.83
N ALA A 494 -14.84 14.54 -28.06
CA ALA A 494 -14.53 15.93 -28.38
C ALA A 494 -13.12 16.04 -29.02
N PRO A 495 -12.96 16.69 -30.19
CA PRO A 495 -11.66 16.86 -30.82
C PRO A 495 -10.83 17.91 -30.03
N GLY A 496 -9.73 17.46 -29.42
CA GLY A 496 -8.65 18.33 -28.94
C GLY A 496 -9.00 19.22 -27.74
N VAL A 497 -9.29 18.63 -26.59
CA VAL A 497 -9.60 19.39 -25.36
C VAL A 497 -8.32 19.99 -24.76
N SER A 498 -8.18 21.32 -24.83
CA SER A 498 -7.13 22.03 -24.10
C SER A 498 -7.40 22.03 -22.59
N ARG A 499 -6.36 22.13 -21.74
CA ARG A 499 -6.50 22.17 -20.27
C ARG A 499 -7.47 23.28 -19.80
N ARG A 500 -7.55 24.38 -20.57
CA ARG A 500 -8.47 25.50 -20.33
C ARG A 500 -9.93 25.15 -20.63
N ALA A 501 -10.18 24.34 -21.65
CA ALA A 501 -11.53 23.85 -21.97
C ALA A 501 -12.05 22.93 -20.86
N LEU A 502 -11.22 22.02 -20.34
CA LEU A 502 -11.56 21.16 -19.20
C LEU A 502 -11.97 21.96 -17.95
N GLN A 503 -11.16 22.96 -17.57
CA GLN A 503 -11.46 23.81 -16.41
C GLN A 503 -12.78 24.58 -16.58
N THR A 504 -13.09 25.00 -17.80
CA THR A 504 -14.32 25.74 -18.11
C THR A 504 -15.55 24.82 -18.04
N ILE A 505 -15.41 23.56 -18.48
CA ILE A 505 -16.44 22.53 -18.37
C ILE A 505 -16.70 22.17 -16.90
N GLU A 506 -15.65 21.94 -16.11
CA GLU A 506 -15.77 21.64 -14.68
C GLU A 506 -16.44 22.78 -13.90
N ALA A 507 -16.08 24.04 -14.20
CA ALA A 507 -16.70 25.21 -13.57
C ALA A 507 -18.19 25.33 -13.90
N TRP A 508 -18.60 24.98 -15.12
CA TRP A 508 -20.02 24.96 -15.49
C TRP A 508 -20.76 23.78 -14.86
N LEU A 509 -20.15 22.60 -14.80
CA LEU A 509 -20.74 21.41 -14.17
C LEU A 509 -21.04 21.66 -12.68
N ALA A 510 -20.10 22.27 -11.95
CA ALA A 510 -20.31 22.63 -10.55
C ALA A 510 -21.51 23.58 -10.38
N ARG A 511 -21.67 24.55 -11.29
CA ARG A 511 -22.83 25.46 -11.30
C ARG A 511 -24.15 24.75 -11.59
N LEU A 512 -24.17 23.77 -12.50
CA LEU A 512 -25.36 22.95 -12.75
C LEU A 512 -25.73 22.10 -11.53
N GLN A 513 -24.75 21.54 -10.83
CA GLN A 513 -24.96 20.79 -9.58
C GLN A 513 -25.52 21.66 -8.46
N ASP A 514 -25.12 22.93 -8.41
CA ASP A 514 -25.68 23.95 -7.51
C ASP A 514 -27.09 24.45 -7.93
N GLY A 515 -27.70 23.84 -8.96
CA GLY A 515 -29.08 24.13 -9.37
C GLY A 515 -29.21 25.23 -10.43
N ALA A 516 -28.14 25.60 -11.14
CA ALA A 516 -28.24 26.50 -12.29
C ALA A 516 -28.93 25.81 -13.47
N GLU A 517 -29.77 26.53 -14.20
CA GLU A 517 -30.44 26.04 -15.41
C GLU A 517 -29.75 26.53 -16.69
N TRP A 518 -29.77 25.70 -17.73
CA TRP A 518 -29.23 26.06 -19.06
C TRP A 518 -30.11 27.12 -19.75
N LYS A 519 -29.58 28.34 -19.98
CA LYS A 519 -30.36 29.46 -20.55
C LYS A 519 -30.04 29.71 -22.03
N GLY A 520 -31.05 29.58 -22.88
CA GLY A 520 -30.89 29.63 -24.34
C GLY A 520 -30.52 30.99 -24.94
N ARG A 521 -31.03 32.13 -24.45
CA ARG A 521 -30.81 33.44 -25.14
C ARG A 521 -30.55 34.65 -24.24
N PHE A 522 -30.96 34.66 -22.96
CA PHE A 522 -30.81 35.82 -22.07
C PHE A 522 -30.39 35.39 -20.66
N ARG A 523 -29.61 36.25 -19.98
CA ARG A 523 -29.07 36.03 -18.61
C ARG A 523 -28.21 34.76 -18.45
N ARG A 524 -27.38 34.46 -19.45
CA ARG A 524 -26.35 33.43 -19.34
C ARG A 524 -25.33 33.83 -18.28
N SER A 525 -24.94 32.88 -17.43
CA SER A 525 -23.88 33.12 -16.44
C SER A 525 -22.53 33.27 -17.13
N ALA A 526 -21.52 33.79 -16.42
CA ALA A 526 -20.18 33.96 -16.98
C ALA A 526 -19.59 32.60 -17.40
N GLU A 527 -19.90 31.55 -16.64
CA GLU A 527 -19.46 30.17 -16.87
C GLU A 527 -20.18 29.54 -18.07
N GLN A 528 -21.50 29.77 -18.23
CA GLN A 528 -22.23 29.31 -19.42
C GLN A 528 -21.74 30.01 -20.69
N LYS A 529 -21.40 31.30 -20.63
CA LYS A 529 -20.81 32.01 -21.78
C LYS A 529 -19.44 31.46 -22.14
N ALA A 530 -18.59 31.20 -21.15
CA ALA A 530 -17.27 30.62 -21.37
C ALA A 530 -17.37 29.19 -21.94
N TYR A 531 -18.40 28.43 -21.58
CA TYR A 531 -18.70 27.13 -22.19
C TYR A 531 -19.16 27.28 -23.64
N ASP A 532 -20.09 28.20 -23.94
CA ASP A 532 -20.59 28.45 -25.30
C ASP A 532 -19.47 28.94 -26.25
N GLU A 533 -18.47 29.66 -25.73
CA GLU A 533 -17.29 30.13 -26.48
C GLU A 533 -16.32 29.01 -26.90
N LEU A 534 -16.47 27.79 -26.36
CA LEU A 534 -15.63 26.65 -26.73
C LEU A 534 -16.05 25.99 -28.07
N GLU A 535 -17.17 26.41 -28.68
CA GLU A 535 -17.72 25.88 -29.95
C GLU A 535 -17.77 24.34 -30.03
N LEU A 536 -17.98 23.68 -28.89
CA LEU A 536 -18.22 22.24 -28.81
C LEU A 536 -19.69 22.01 -29.20
N GLY A 537 -19.90 21.64 -30.47
CA GLY A 537 -21.20 21.55 -31.14
C GLY A 537 -22.25 20.67 -30.47
#